data_AF-A0A2I0NF04-F1
#
_entry.id   AF-A0A2I0NF04-F1
#
_cell.length_a   1.000
_cell.length_b   1.000
_cell.length_c   1.000
_cell.angle_alpha   90.00
_cell.angle_beta   90.00
_cell.angle_gamma   90.00
#
_symmetry.space_group_name_H-M   'P 1'
#
loop_
_entity.id
_entity.type
_entity.pdbx_description
1 polymer ?
#
loop_
_entity_poly.entity_id
_entity_poly.type
_entity_poly.pdbx_seq_one_letter_code
_entity_poly.pdbx_strand_id
1 'polypeptide(L)'
;MRGHRHFDPASNRLAGNMGDTMNEPTSKDETQPRFGRRWVPISVGMTIGTIAGCAILVALHPNTEWVAGESGPIEALHIGVWAVSMLIAAAAFALHRDRVSRLMDFWILTLAAAAFGRELDLHTLLNPGGILGAYGVRYRIDWWLSVETPVTLRLAWGCVILAGLAALALPPLLTRAPTPRLLRAGDGASWTFLASLAFLFLGYASDDLLGRGQFLLSPVTMSIEETAESAGAILFALSAWISLRFPLGVRIAWVRGGRLPLPDGE
;
A
#
# COMPACT_ATOMS: atom_id res chain seq x y z
N MET A 1 -14.54 -42.78 32.22
CA MET A 1 -14.70 -42.38 33.63
C MET A 1 -14.85 -40.86 33.68
N ARG A 2 -16.08 -40.37 33.90
CA ARG A 2 -16.41 -38.94 33.96
C ARG A 2 -16.34 -38.49 35.42
N GLY A 3 -15.44 -37.58 35.74
CA GLY A 3 -15.32 -36.99 37.07
C GLY A 3 -16.34 -35.87 37.25
N HIS A 4 -17.30 -36.10 38.15
CA HIS A 4 -18.19 -35.05 38.68
C HIS A 4 -17.38 -34.10 39.55
N ARG A 5 -17.40 -32.80 39.24
CA ARG A 5 -16.96 -31.75 40.17
C ARG A 5 -18.20 -31.25 40.92
N HIS A 6 -18.10 -31.33 42.24
CA HIS A 6 -19.03 -30.74 43.20
C HIS A 6 -19.02 -29.22 43.04
N PHE A 7 -20.20 -28.64 42.85
CA PHE A 7 -20.43 -27.19 42.90
C PHE A 7 -20.90 -26.86 44.32
N ASP A 8 -20.21 -25.94 44.99
CA ASP A 8 -20.55 -25.49 46.34
C ASP A 8 -21.10 -24.05 46.27
N PRO A 9 -22.42 -23.84 46.44
CA PRO A 9 -23.05 -22.53 46.22
C PRO A 9 -23.10 -21.64 47.48
N ALA A 10 -22.35 -21.96 48.54
CA ALA A 10 -22.57 -21.40 49.88
C ALA A 10 -21.42 -20.56 50.46
N SER A 11 -20.65 -19.84 49.66
CA SER A 11 -19.70 -18.83 50.17
C SER A 11 -20.13 -17.41 49.81
N ASN A 12 -20.90 -16.81 50.71
CA ASN A 12 -20.85 -15.41 51.17
C ASN A 12 -20.76 -14.31 50.09
N ARG A 13 -21.74 -13.45 49.79
CA ARG A 13 -22.79 -12.83 50.63
C ARG A 13 -22.36 -12.58 52.07
N LEU A 14 -21.61 -11.50 52.29
CA LEU A 14 -21.88 -10.45 53.30
C LEU A 14 -20.61 -9.63 53.56
N ALA A 15 -20.81 -8.32 53.72
CA ALA A 15 -19.86 -7.23 53.99
C ALA A 15 -19.38 -6.51 52.71
N GLY A 16 -19.70 -5.24 52.47
CA GLY A 16 -20.30 -4.20 53.31
C GLY A 16 -19.78 -2.84 52.83
N ASN A 17 -20.56 -1.78 53.07
CA ASN A 17 -20.26 -0.35 52.91
C ASN A 17 -20.13 0.20 51.48
N MET A 18 -21.07 1.03 51.00
CA MET A 18 -21.27 2.43 51.42
C MET A 18 -19.94 3.19 51.53
N GLY A 19 -19.45 3.59 50.37
CA GLY A 19 -18.53 4.71 50.21
C GLY A 19 -18.95 5.45 48.96
N ASP A 20 -19.68 6.56 49.13
CA ASP A 20 -19.78 7.64 48.17
C ASP A 20 -18.36 8.18 47.89
N THR A 21 -17.58 7.45 47.11
CA THR A 21 -16.33 7.95 46.54
C THR A 21 -16.61 8.32 45.11
N MET A 22 -16.82 9.61 44.91
CA MET A 22 -16.53 10.37 43.71
C MET A 22 -16.72 9.60 42.40
N ASN A 23 -17.80 9.94 41.70
CA ASN A 23 -17.78 9.98 40.24
C ASN A 23 -16.67 10.95 39.80
N GLU A 24 -15.39 10.55 39.93
CA GLU A 24 -14.37 11.10 39.06
C GLU A 24 -14.85 10.75 37.65
N PRO A 25 -15.11 11.73 36.78
CA PRO A 25 -15.21 11.46 35.37
C PRO A 25 -13.82 10.97 34.97
N THR A 26 -13.59 9.66 35.11
CA THR A 26 -12.46 8.97 34.51
C THR A 26 -12.48 9.41 33.06
N SER A 27 -11.52 10.26 32.71
CA SER A 27 -11.41 10.88 31.39
C SER A 27 -11.16 9.76 30.39
N LYS A 28 -12.24 9.09 29.96
CA LYS A 28 -12.24 8.04 28.95
C LYS A 28 -11.69 8.55 27.61
N ASP A 29 -11.45 9.85 27.49
CA ASP A 29 -10.90 10.53 26.32
C ASP A 29 -9.37 10.60 26.28
N GLU A 30 -8.62 10.36 27.37
CA GLU A 30 -7.19 10.74 27.38
C GLU A 30 -6.19 9.67 26.95
N THR A 31 -6.59 8.41 26.79
CA THR A 31 -5.64 7.33 26.49
C THR A 31 -5.97 6.52 25.24
N GLN A 32 -6.86 7.01 24.36
CA GLN A 32 -6.86 6.47 23.01
C GLN A 32 -5.53 6.85 22.35
N PRO A 33 -4.65 5.87 22.03
CA PRO A 33 -3.37 6.17 21.42
C PRO A 33 -3.64 6.97 20.15
N ARG A 34 -3.02 8.15 20.01
CA ARG A 34 -3.10 9.04 18.84
C ARG A 34 -2.37 8.44 17.61
N PHE A 35 -2.46 7.13 17.49
CA PHE A 35 -1.67 6.28 16.63
C PHE A 35 -1.83 6.68 15.16
N GLY A 36 -3.07 6.97 14.75
CA GLY A 36 -3.39 7.38 13.39
C GLY A 36 -3.13 8.86 13.07
N ARG A 37 -3.47 9.78 13.99
CA ARG A 37 -3.49 11.23 13.70
C ARG A 37 -2.13 11.83 13.40
N ARG A 38 -1.03 11.27 13.93
CA ARG A 38 0.33 11.78 13.69
C ARG A 38 0.84 11.47 12.27
N TRP A 39 0.34 10.43 11.64
CA TRP A 39 0.79 10.05 10.28
C TRP A 39 0.16 10.90 9.19
N VAL A 40 -1.03 11.46 9.42
CA VAL A 40 -1.70 12.35 8.46
C VAL A 40 -0.82 13.57 8.09
N PRO A 41 -0.34 14.41 9.03
CA PRO A 41 0.51 15.54 8.69
C PRO A 41 1.85 15.12 8.09
N ILE A 42 2.42 13.98 8.50
CA ILE A 42 3.65 13.44 7.88
C ILE A 42 3.42 13.08 6.41
N SER A 43 2.32 12.39 6.12
CA SER A 43 1.95 11.98 4.76
C SER A 43 1.71 13.19 3.87
N VAL A 44 0.93 14.16 4.36
CA VAL A 44 0.69 15.43 3.66
C VAL A 44 1.99 16.19 3.43
N GLY A 45 2.84 16.30 4.45
CA GLY A 45 4.14 16.96 4.33
C GLY A 45 5.05 16.28 3.31
N MET A 46 5.10 14.95 3.28
CA MET A 46 5.86 14.19 2.28
C MET A 46 5.31 14.41 0.88
N THR A 47 3.99 14.32 0.67
CA THR A 47 3.37 14.59 -0.63
C THR A 47 3.67 16.00 -1.13
N ILE A 48 3.47 17.02 -0.29
CA ILE A 48 3.76 18.41 -0.65
C ILE A 48 5.25 18.59 -0.95
N GLY A 49 6.13 18.02 -0.13
CA GLY A 49 7.57 18.07 -0.32
C GLY A 49 8.01 17.43 -1.64
N THR A 50 7.46 16.26 -1.98
CA THR A 50 7.71 15.59 -3.27
C THR A 50 7.22 16.45 -4.44
N ILE A 51 5.98 16.92 -4.40
CA ILE A 51 5.42 17.77 -5.47
C ILE A 51 6.26 19.03 -5.66
N ALA A 52 6.60 19.72 -4.57
CA ALA A 52 7.42 20.92 -4.62
C ALA A 52 8.84 20.62 -5.12
N GLY A 53 9.46 19.52 -4.69
CA GLY A 53 10.77 19.08 -5.15
C GLY A 53 10.80 18.80 -6.64
N CYS A 54 9.83 18.03 -7.15
CA CYS A 54 9.67 17.77 -8.58
C CYS A 54 9.44 19.07 -9.35
N ALA A 55 8.56 19.95 -8.88
CA ALA A 55 8.31 21.24 -9.52
C ALA A 55 9.55 22.14 -9.58
N ILE A 56 10.36 22.16 -8.51
CA ILE A 56 11.63 22.90 -8.48
C ILE A 56 12.62 22.29 -9.47
N LEU A 57 12.78 20.97 -9.51
CA LEU A 57 13.67 20.30 -10.47
C LEU A 57 13.27 20.61 -11.91
N VAL A 58 11.97 20.56 -12.22
CA VAL A 58 11.45 20.93 -13.55
C VAL A 58 11.70 22.41 -13.86
N ALA A 59 11.49 23.31 -12.89
CA ALA A 59 11.68 24.75 -13.09
C ALA A 59 13.16 25.16 -13.26
N LEU A 60 14.09 24.44 -12.63
CA LEU A 60 15.53 24.75 -12.68
C LEU A 60 16.21 24.21 -13.94
N HIS A 61 15.60 23.24 -14.64
CA HIS A 61 16.19 22.61 -15.81
C HIS A 61 15.45 23.01 -17.10
N PRO A 62 16.13 23.60 -18.11
CA PRO A 62 15.50 24.04 -19.34
C PRO A 62 15.02 22.89 -20.24
N ASN A 63 15.48 21.67 -19.97
CA ASN A 63 15.08 20.46 -20.68
C ASN A 63 14.31 19.53 -19.74
N THR A 64 12.98 19.63 -19.78
CA THR A 64 12.09 18.78 -18.98
C THR A 64 12.16 17.30 -19.37
N GLU A 65 12.47 17.00 -20.64
CA GLU A 65 12.62 15.62 -21.12
C GLU A 65 13.81 14.92 -20.47
N TRP A 66 14.88 15.65 -20.15
CA TRP A 66 16.00 15.07 -19.41
C TRP A 66 15.63 14.74 -17.96
N VAL A 67 14.83 15.58 -17.32
CA VAL A 67 14.44 15.39 -15.90
C VAL A 67 13.41 14.26 -15.74
N ALA A 68 12.44 14.22 -16.64
CA ALA A 68 11.22 13.42 -16.54
C ALA A 68 11.07 12.36 -17.65
N GLY A 69 12.14 12.08 -18.43
CA GLY A 69 12.13 11.00 -19.43
C GLY A 69 12.55 9.63 -18.88
N GLU A 70 12.44 8.60 -19.73
CA GLU A 70 12.75 7.16 -19.50
C GLU A 70 14.22 6.83 -19.14
N SER A 71 15.02 7.81 -18.74
CA SER A 71 16.33 7.59 -18.08
C SER A 71 16.68 8.75 -17.14
N GLY A 72 15.66 9.47 -16.69
CA GLY A 72 15.80 10.71 -15.94
C GLY A 72 16.07 10.48 -14.46
N PRO A 73 16.46 11.54 -13.74
CA PRO A 73 16.62 11.48 -12.28
C PRO A 73 15.32 11.10 -11.54
N ILE A 74 14.13 11.40 -12.09
CA ILE A 74 12.86 11.05 -11.45
C ILE A 74 12.61 9.54 -11.50
N GLU A 75 12.82 8.91 -12.64
CA GLU A 75 12.72 7.45 -12.78
C GLU A 75 13.74 6.73 -11.89
N ALA A 76 15.00 7.19 -11.86
CA ALA A 76 16.01 6.64 -10.95
C ALA A 76 15.57 6.73 -9.47
N LEU A 77 14.88 7.82 -9.09
CA LEU A 77 14.27 7.96 -7.77
C LEU A 77 13.15 6.93 -7.57
N HIS A 78 12.28 6.69 -8.55
CA HIS A 78 11.22 5.66 -8.45
C HIS A 78 11.81 4.28 -8.23
N ILE A 79 12.80 3.88 -9.04
CA ILE A 79 13.54 2.61 -8.88
C ILE A 79 14.06 2.48 -7.44
N GLY A 80 14.71 3.53 -6.93
CA GLY A 80 15.21 3.56 -5.56
C GLY A 80 14.12 3.42 -4.49
N VAL A 81 13.01 4.15 -4.63
CA VAL A 81 11.89 4.12 -3.69
C VAL A 81 11.18 2.75 -3.69
N TRP A 82 10.99 2.13 -4.85
CA TRP A 82 10.41 0.79 -4.95
C TRP A 82 11.34 -0.27 -4.38
N ALA A 83 12.66 -0.18 -4.61
CA ALA A 83 13.64 -1.06 -3.99
C ALA A 83 13.60 -0.96 -2.46
N VAL A 84 13.57 0.26 -1.91
CA VAL A 84 13.43 0.49 -0.46
C VAL A 84 12.10 -0.08 0.07
N SER A 85 11.00 0.14 -0.64
CA SER A 85 9.68 -0.41 -0.27
C SER A 85 9.69 -1.94 -0.21
N MET A 86 10.34 -2.58 -1.20
CA MET A 86 10.52 -4.03 -1.26
C MET A 86 11.34 -4.54 -0.06
N LEU A 87 12.44 -3.87 0.29
CA LEU A 87 13.27 -4.25 1.44
C LEU A 87 12.53 -4.10 2.77
N ILE A 88 11.76 -3.02 2.95
CA ILE A 88 10.93 -2.80 4.14
C ILE A 88 9.87 -3.89 4.27
N ALA A 89 9.16 -4.21 3.18
CA ALA A 89 8.13 -5.24 3.17
C ALA A 89 8.73 -6.65 3.44
N ALA A 90 9.91 -6.94 2.89
CA ALA A 90 10.64 -8.18 3.18
C ALA A 90 11.05 -8.27 4.66
N ALA A 91 11.54 -7.16 5.23
CA ALA A 91 11.85 -7.09 6.67
C ALA A 91 10.59 -7.32 7.52
N ALA A 92 9.46 -6.70 7.18
CA ALA A 92 8.19 -6.89 7.87
C ALA A 92 7.75 -8.36 7.83
N PHE A 93 7.80 -8.98 6.65
CA PHE A 93 7.46 -10.39 6.46
C PHE A 93 8.33 -11.35 7.29
N ALA A 94 9.62 -11.02 7.45
CA ALA A 94 10.57 -11.81 8.23
C ALA A 94 10.41 -11.63 9.75
N LEU A 95 10.06 -10.42 10.19
CA LEU A 95 9.97 -10.07 11.61
C LEU A 95 8.60 -10.40 12.22
N HIS A 96 7.51 -10.19 11.48
CA HIS A 96 6.17 -10.48 11.98
C HIS A 96 5.94 -11.99 12.08
N ARG A 97 5.38 -12.43 13.20
CA ARG A 97 5.12 -13.86 13.47
C ARG A 97 3.68 -14.25 13.23
N ASP A 98 2.75 -13.32 13.33
CA ASP A 98 1.33 -13.61 13.15
C ASP A 98 1.00 -13.82 11.65
N ARG A 99 0.15 -14.82 11.37
CA ARG A 99 -0.17 -15.24 10.01
C ARG A 99 -0.83 -14.12 9.19
N VAL A 100 -1.64 -13.28 9.84
CA VAL A 100 -2.43 -12.23 9.17
C VAL A 100 -1.51 -11.12 8.67
N SER A 101 -0.60 -10.64 9.52
CA SER A 101 0.40 -9.64 9.13
C SER A 101 1.33 -10.21 8.07
N ARG A 102 1.90 -11.41 8.26
CA ARG A 102 2.79 -12.02 7.26
C ARG A 102 2.14 -12.16 5.88
N LEU A 103 0.87 -12.54 5.82
CA LEU A 103 0.17 -12.64 4.54
C LEU A 103 0.01 -11.27 3.87
N MET A 104 -0.26 -10.22 4.65
CA MET A 104 -0.33 -8.85 4.14
C MET A 104 1.06 -8.31 3.75
N ASP A 105 2.10 -8.57 4.53
CA ASP A 105 3.47 -8.11 4.23
C ASP A 105 4.01 -8.80 2.98
N PHE A 106 3.73 -10.09 2.80
CA PHE A 106 4.05 -10.80 1.56
C PHE A 106 3.31 -10.20 0.35
N TRP A 107 2.06 -9.78 0.54
CA TRP A 107 1.31 -9.11 -0.51
C TRP A 107 1.89 -7.74 -0.87
N ILE A 108 2.20 -6.90 0.13
CA ILE A 108 2.89 -5.62 -0.07
C ILE A 108 4.25 -5.83 -0.75
N LEU A 109 5.01 -6.84 -0.33
CA LEU A 109 6.28 -7.22 -0.95
C LEU A 109 6.10 -7.58 -2.42
N THR A 110 5.08 -8.37 -2.74
CA THR A 110 4.77 -8.77 -4.12
C THR A 110 4.43 -7.55 -4.99
N LEU A 111 3.62 -6.62 -4.47
CA LEU A 111 3.30 -5.38 -5.16
C LEU A 111 4.53 -4.49 -5.37
N ALA A 112 5.37 -4.33 -4.35
CA ALA A 112 6.61 -3.54 -4.44
C ALA A 112 7.58 -4.16 -5.45
N ALA A 113 7.72 -5.48 -5.47
CA ALA A 113 8.57 -6.18 -6.44
C ALA A 113 8.03 -6.06 -7.87
N ALA A 114 6.71 -6.12 -8.05
CA ALA A 114 6.09 -5.91 -9.36
C ALA A 114 6.27 -4.47 -9.87
N ALA A 115 6.10 -3.47 -9.00
CA ALA A 115 6.33 -2.07 -9.33
C ALA A 115 7.82 -1.80 -9.63
N PHE A 116 8.74 -2.32 -8.80
CA PHE A 116 10.18 -2.26 -9.08
C PHE A 116 10.53 -2.90 -10.44
N GLY A 117 9.95 -4.06 -10.75
CA GLY A 117 10.13 -4.71 -12.04
C GLY A 117 9.55 -3.92 -13.21
N ARG A 118 8.44 -3.19 -13.00
CA ARG A 118 7.90 -2.24 -13.99
C ARG A 118 8.91 -1.13 -14.27
N GLU A 119 9.45 -0.48 -13.24
CA GLU A 119 10.41 0.63 -13.39
C GLU A 119 11.77 0.20 -13.97
N LEU A 120 12.08 -1.09 -13.97
CA LEU A 120 13.25 -1.63 -14.68
C LEU A 120 12.93 -2.07 -16.11
N ASP A 121 11.76 -1.67 -16.63
CA ASP A 121 11.27 -2.08 -17.94
C ASP A 121 11.25 -3.59 -18.16
N LEU A 122 11.13 -4.41 -17.10
CA LEU A 122 11.13 -5.87 -17.26
C LEU A 122 9.94 -6.36 -18.08
N HIS A 123 8.88 -5.55 -18.16
CA HIS A 123 7.74 -5.81 -19.03
C HIS A 123 8.14 -5.86 -20.52
N THR A 124 9.19 -5.13 -20.94
CA THR A 124 9.69 -5.15 -22.32
C THR A 124 10.30 -6.49 -22.71
N LEU A 125 10.81 -7.26 -21.73
CA LEU A 125 11.33 -8.62 -21.94
C LEU A 125 10.23 -9.60 -22.38
N LEU A 126 8.98 -9.28 -22.07
CA LEU A 126 7.81 -10.05 -22.44
C LEU A 126 7.31 -9.71 -23.85
N ASN A 127 7.82 -8.65 -24.50
CA ASN A 127 7.42 -8.28 -25.85
C ASN A 127 7.80 -9.38 -26.87
N PRO A 128 7.14 -9.43 -28.04
CA PRO A 128 7.45 -10.41 -29.09
C PRO A 128 8.89 -10.40 -29.63
N GLY A 129 9.64 -9.31 -29.41
CA GLY A 129 11.07 -9.20 -29.74
C GLY A 129 12.01 -9.49 -28.56
N GLY A 130 11.46 -9.80 -27.38
CA GLY A 130 12.20 -10.12 -26.17
C GLY A 130 12.46 -11.62 -26.02
N ILE A 131 12.53 -12.09 -24.76
CA ILE A 131 12.95 -13.45 -24.42
C ILE A 131 11.93 -14.50 -24.90
N LEU A 132 10.64 -14.14 -24.95
CA LEU A 132 9.55 -15.06 -25.29
C LEU A 132 9.33 -15.23 -26.79
N GLY A 133 10.00 -14.43 -27.64
CA GLY A 133 9.84 -14.47 -29.09
C GLY A 133 8.37 -14.40 -29.53
N ALA A 134 7.94 -15.30 -30.40
CA ALA A 134 6.56 -15.33 -30.91
C ALA A 134 5.46 -15.51 -29.85
N TYR A 135 5.81 -15.93 -28.62
CA TYR A 135 4.85 -16.06 -27.50
C TYR A 135 4.74 -14.79 -26.65
N GLY A 136 5.49 -13.74 -26.98
CA GLY A 136 5.47 -12.49 -26.25
C GLY A 136 4.13 -11.74 -26.34
N VAL A 137 3.89 -10.87 -25.36
CA VAL A 137 2.74 -9.98 -25.26
C VAL A 137 3.21 -8.54 -25.26
N ARG A 138 2.56 -7.68 -26.04
CA ARG A 138 2.68 -6.23 -25.85
C ARG A 138 1.53 -5.78 -24.97
N TYR A 139 1.83 -5.12 -23.85
CA TYR A 139 0.83 -4.60 -22.91
C TYR A 139 0.18 -3.32 -23.43
N ARG A 140 -0.31 -3.36 -24.67
CA ARG A 140 -0.97 -2.24 -25.33
C ARG A 140 -2.27 -2.74 -25.97
N ILE A 141 -3.29 -1.89 -25.98
CA ILE A 141 -4.62 -2.26 -26.48
C ILE A 141 -4.60 -2.62 -27.97
N ASP A 142 -3.70 -2.02 -28.74
CA ASP A 142 -3.50 -2.32 -30.17
C ASP A 142 -3.09 -3.79 -30.41
N TRP A 143 -2.25 -4.37 -29.55
CA TRP A 143 -1.87 -5.78 -29.64
C TRP A 143 -3.05 -6.71 -29.35
N TRP A 144 -3.89 -6.35 -28.38
CA TRP A 144 -5.12 -7.09 -28.06
C TRP A 144 -6.14 -7.04 -29.20
N LEU A 145 -6.18 -5.94 -29.93
CA LEU A 145 -7.10 -5.72 -31.05
C LEU A 145 -6.52 -6.15 -32.41
N SER A 146 -5.21 -6.40 -32.49
CA SER A 146 -4.56 -6.79 -33.75
C SER A 146 -5.10 -8.11 -34.29
N VAL A 147 -5.37 -8.13 -35.60
CA VAL A 147 -5.80 -9.32 -36.34
C VAL A 147 -4.62 -10.26 -36.60
N GLU A 148 -3.39 -9.73 -36.61
CA GLU A 148 -2.16 -10.50 -36.84
C GLU A 148 -1.80 -11.41 -35.65
N THR A 149 -2.25 -11.05 -34.43
CA THR A 149 -1.99 -11.82 -33.22
C THR A 149 -2.97 -13.00 -33.11
N PRO A 150 -2.47 -14.26 -32.98
CA PRO A 150 -3.33 -15.42 -32.79
C PRO A 150 -4.30 -15.25 -31.60
N VAL A 151 -5.58 -15.59 -31.81
CA VAL A 151 -6.62 -15.51 -30.76
C VAL A 151 -6.27 -16.38 -29.55
N THR A 152 -5.71 -17.57 -29.80
CA THR A 152 -5.28 -18.50 -28.73
C THR A 152 -4.20 -17.88 -27.84
N LEU A 153 -3.24 -17.15 -28.41
CA LEU A 153 -2.19 -16.47 -27.65
C LEU A 153 -2.77 -15.35 -26.79
N ARG A 154 -3.70 -14.56 -27.33
CA ARG A 154 -4.43 -13.54 -26.57
C ARG A 154 -5.21 -14.16 -25.41
N LEU A 155 -5.95 -15.24 -25.65
CA LEU A 155 -6.70 -15.94 -24.61
C LEU A 155 -5.78 -16.50 -23.53
N ALA A 156 -4.64 -17.10 -23.91
CA ALA A 156 -3.66 -17.61 -22.95
C ALA A 156 -3.13 -16.50 -22.03
N TRP A 157 -2.69 -15.37 -22.61
CA TRP A 157 -2.25 -14.22 -21.82
C TRP A 157 -3.38 -13.60 -21.00
N GLY A 158 -4.61 -13.58 -21.51
CA GLY A 158 -5.78 -13.13 -20.77
C GLY A 158 -6.01 -13.98 -19.52
N CYS A 159 -5.89 -15.30 -19.64
CA CYS A 159 -5.94 -16.20 -18.50
C CYS A 159 -4.79 -15.96 -17.51
N VAL A 160 -3.56 -15.74 -17.99
CA VAL A 160 -2.40 -15.43 -17.13
C VAL A 160 -2.63 -14.14 -16.35
N ILE A 161 -3.10 -13.07 -17.01
CA ILE A 161 -3.40 -11.78 -16.37
C ILE A 161 -4.51 -11.95 -15.34
N LEU A 162 -5.62 -12.61 -15.69
CA LEU A 162 -6.72 -12.84 -14.76
C LEU A 162 -6.30 -13.69 -13.56
N ALA A 163 -5.47 -14.71 -13.77
CA ALA A 163 -4.92 -15.52 -12.68
C ALA A 163 -4.01 -14.69 -11.77
N GLY A 164 -3.16 -13.83 -12.35
CA GLY A 164 -2.32 -12.89 -11.60
C GLY A 164 -3.16 -11.91 -10.77
N LEU A 165 -4.18 -11.29 -11.38
CA LEU A 165 -5.10 -10.38 -10.68
C LEU A 165 -5.86 -11.09 -9.56
N ALA A 166 -6.34 -12.31 -9.79
CA ALA A 166 -7.00 -13.10 -8.76
C ALA A 166 -6.04 -13.44 -7.60
N ALA A 167 -4.78 -13.81 -7.92
CA ALA A 167 -3.75 -14.08 -6.93
C ALA A 167 -3.40 -12.82 -6.12
N LEU A 168 -3.35 -11.64 -6.74
CA LEU A 168 -3.14 -10.37 -6.05
C LEU A 168 -4.35 -9.95 -5.22
N ALA A 169 -5.58 -10.25 -5.63
CA ALA A 169 -6.77 -9.95 -4.83
C ALA A 169 -6.93 -10.87 -3.61
N LEU A 170 -6.31 -12.06 -3.63
CA LEU A 170 -6.56 -13.09 -2.63
C LEU A 170 -6.05 -12.74 -1.21
N PRO A 171 -4.81 -12.26 -0.99
CA PRO A 171 -4.32 -11.90 0.35
C PRO A 171 -5.19 -10.89 1.12
N PRO A 172 -5.60 -9.73 0.56
CA PRO A 172 -6.47 -8.82 1.29
C PRO A 172 -7.85 -9.43 1.62
N LEU A 173 -8.38 -10.31 0.76
CA LEU A 173 -9.62 -11.04 1.03
C LEU A 173 -9.47 -12.09 2.13
N LEU A 174 -8.36 -12.84 2.15
CA LEU A 174 -8.07 -13.87 3.15
C LEU A 174 -7.78 -13.29 4.53
N THR A 175 -7.11 -12.14 4.60
CA THR A 175 -6.85 -11.45 5.88
C THR A 175 -8.13 -10.89 6.51
N ARG A 176 -9.19 -10.67 5.70
CA ARG A 176 -10.48 -10.09 6.13
C ARG A 176 -10.28 -8.83 6.97
N ALA A 177 -9.31 -8.01 6.58
CA ALA A 177 -9.02 -6.78 7.28
C ALA A 177 -10.28 -5.88 7.26
N PRO A 178 -10.70 -5.31 8.40
CA PRO A 178 -11.85 -4.42 8.46
C PRO A 178 -11.46 -3.03 7.94
N THR A 179 -11.02 -2.94 6.68
CA THR A 179 -10.44 -1.72 6.06
C THR A 179 -11.30 -0.48 6.25
N PRO A 180 -12.64 -0.51 6.09
CA PRO A 180 -13.46 0.68 6.35
C PRO A 180 -13.38 1.16 7.79
N ARG A 181 -13.23 0.24 8.77
CA ARG A 181 -13.07 0.60 10.17
C ARG A 181 -11.67 1.12 10.46
N LEU A 182 -10.63 0.53 9.88
CA LEU A 182 -9.25 1.01 9.97
C LEU A 182 -9.14 2.45 9.44
N LEU A 183 -9.71 2.72 8.27
CA LEU A 183 -9.73 4.07 7.68
C LEU A 183 -10.50 5.07 8.56
N ARG A 184 -11.70 4.71 9.05
CA ARG A 184 -12.46 5.60 9.96
C ARG A 184 -11.75 5.86 11.28
N ALA A 185 -10.98 4.89 11.78
CA ALA A 185 -10.14 5.06 12.96
C ALA A 185 -8.89 5.92 12.68
N GLY A 186 -8.61 6.24 11.42
CA GLY A 186 -7.45 7.04 11.03
C GLY A 186 -6.17 6.22 10.90
N ASP A 187 -6.24 4.91 10.62
CA ASP A 187 -5.06 4.06 10.46
C ASP A 187 -4.10 4.61 9.39
N GLY A 188 -2.93 5.06 9.81
CA GLY A 188 -1.97 5.77 8.95
C GLY A 188 -1.49 4.91 7.78
N ALA A 189 -1.21 3.62 8.02
CA ALA A 189 -0.79 2.70 6.98
C ALA A 189 -1.88 2.50 5.90
N SER A 190 -3.15 2.34 6.31
CA SER A 190 -4.26 2.19 5.36
C SER A 190 -4.50 3.48 4.55
N TRP A 191 -4.43 4.65 5.19
CA TRP A 191 -4.61 5.94 4.50
C TRP A 191 -3.48 6.24 3.52
N THR A 192 -2.23 6.03 3.92
CA THR A 192 -1.07 6.22 3.03
C THR A 192 -1.08 5.25 1.86
N PHE A 193 -1.48 3.99 2.09
CA PHE A 193 -1.66 3.02 1.01
C PHE A 193 -2.74 3.46 0.02
N LEU A 194 -3.90 3.90 0.51
CA LEU A 194 -4.99 4.37 -0.34
C LEU A 194 -4.59 5.62 -1.13
N ALA A 195 -3.92 6.57 -0.48
CA ALA A 195 -3.42 7.77 -1.14
C ALA A 195 -2.36 7.42 -2.21
N SER A 196 -1.46 6.48 -1.92
CA SER A 196 -0.50 5.95 -2.89
C SER A 196 -1.20 5.44 -4.15
N LEU A 197 -2.22 4.57 -4.00
CA LEU A 197 -2.99 4.07 -5.13
C LEU A 197 -3.69 5.19 -5.91
N ALA A 198 -4.22 6.20 -5.23
CA ALA A 198 -4.87 7.34 -5.87
C ALA A 198 -3.89 8.17 -6.70
N PHE A 199 -2.67 8.40 -6.19
CA PHE A 199 -1.62 9.13 -6.91
C PHE A 199 -1.06 8.34 -8.10
N LEU A 200 -0.81 7.04 -7.95
CA LEU A 200 -0.40 6.17 -9.05
C LEU A 200 -1.47 6.14 -10.15
N PHE A 201 -2.74 6.01 -9.77
CA PHE A 201 -3.86 6.08 -10.72
C PHE A 201 -3.95 7.44 -11.40
N LEU A 202 -3.72 8.54 -10.67
CA LEU A 202 -3.70 9.88 -11.25
C LEU A 202 -2.59 10.04 -12.28
N GLY A 203 -1.40 9.49 -12.01
CA GLY A 203 -0.28 9.49 -12.96
C GLY A 203 -0.68 8.79 -14.26
N TYR A 204 -1.09 7.53 -14.15
CA TYR A 204 -1.58 6.72 -15.28
C TYR A 204 -2.72 7.40 -16.06
N ALA A 205 -3.72 7.95 -15.36
CA ALA A 205 -4.84 8.63 -15.99
C ALA A 205 -4.42 9.92 -16.69
N SER A 206 -3.36 10.59 -16.22
CA SER A 206 -2.86 11.82 -16.83
C SER A 206 -2.18 11.55 -18.17
N ASP A 207 -1.39 10.48 -18.31
CA ASP A 207 -0.84 10.08 -19.62
C ASP A 207 -1.95 9.69 -20.59
N ASP A 208 -2.78 8.72 -20.17
CA ASP A 208 -3.73 8.08 -21.08
C ASP A 208 -4.93 8.99 -21.45
N LEU A 209 -5.42 9.83 -20.54
CA LEU A 209 -6.59 10.68 -20.81
C LEU A 209 -6.21 12.09 -21.27
N LEU A 210 -5.18 12.70 -20.68
CA LEU A 210 -4.82 14.10 -20.96
C LEU A 210 -3.75 14.22 -22.04
N GLY A 211 -2.71 13.39 -21.96
CA GLY A 211 -1.60 13.36 -22.93
C GLY A 211 -2.05 12.85 -24.28
N ARG A 212 -2.70 11.68 -24.32
CA ARG A 212 -3.21 11.09 -25.57
C ARG A 212 -4.53 11.69 -26.05
N GLY A 213 -5.27 12.35 -25.15
CA GLY A 213 -6.51 13.06 -25.46
C GLY A 213 -6.35 14.45 -26.10
N GLN A 214 -5.11 14.89 -26.38
CA GLN A 214 -4.77 16.19 -26.99
C GLN A 214 -5.12 17.45 -26.16
N PHE A 215 -5.44 17.32 -24.87
CA PHE A 215 -5.84 18.48 -24.05
C PHE A 215 -4.66 19.28 -23.51
N LEU A 216 -3.50 18.64 -23.32
CA LEU A 216 -2.30 19.24 -22.74
C LEU A 216 -1.06 18.89 -23.58
N LEU A 217 -0.01 19.71 -23.48
CA LEU A 217 1.28 19.47 -24.13
C LEU A 217 2.00 18.28 -23.46
N SER A 218 2.63 17.43 -24.26
CA SER A 218 3.35 16.22 -23.81
C SER A 218 4.31 16.45 -22.63
N PRO A 219 5.12 17.54 -22.59
CA PRO A 219 6.03 17.75 -21.46
C PRO A 219 5.32 18.03 -20.14
N VAL A 220 4.13 18.65 -20.21
CA VAL A 220 3.33 18.96 -19.02
C VAL A 220 2.67 17.69 -18.48
N THR A 221 2.10 16.86 -19.35
CA THR A 221 1.47 15.61 -18.93
C THR A 221 2.48 14.64 -18.35
N MET A 222 3.65 14.51 -18.98
CA MET A 222 4.79 13.74 -18.46
C MET A 222 5.22 14.25 -17.09
N SER A 223 5.37 15.56 -16.90
CA SER A 223 5.73 16.12 -15.58
C SER A 223 4.68 15.83 -14.50
N ILE A 224 3.38 15.87 -14.84
CA ILE A 224 2.29 15.55 -13.91
C ILE A 224 2.30 14.06 -13.57
N GLU A 225 2.42 13.20 -14.57
CA GLU A 225 2.53 11.75 -14.41
C GLU A 225 3.66 11.39 -13.48
N GLU A 226 4.89 11.79 -13.81
CA GLU A 226 6.10 11.52 -13.05
C GLU A 226 6.03 12.03 -11.60
N THR A 227 5.46 13.22 -11.40
CA THR A 227 5.29 13.79 -10.05
C THR A 227 4.25 13.02 -9.24
N ALA A 228 3.13 12.65 -9.87
CA ALA A 228 2.08 11.88 -9.22
C ALA A 228 2.58 10.47 -8.87
N GLU A 229 3.29 9.80 -9.78
CA GLU A 229 3.89 8.49 -9.52
C GLU A 229 4.95 8.55 -8.42
N SER A 230 5.80 9.59 -8.40
CA SER A 230 6.76 9.84 -7.32
C SER A 230 6.09 9.94 -5.95
N ALA A 231 5.02 10.74 -5.86
CA ALA A 231 4.26 10.90 -4.62
C ALA A 231 3.59 9.59 -4.21
N GLY A 232 3.06 8.85 -5.20
CA GLY A 232 2.47 7.53 -5.02
C GLY A 232 3.47 6.51 -4.44
N ALA A 233 4.66 6.40 -5.02
CA ALA A 233 5.71 5.49 -4.59
C ALA A 233 6.21 5.82 -3.17
N ILE A 234 6.41 7.10 -2.84
CA ILE A 234 6.84 7.52 -1.49
C ILE A 234 5.78 7.21 -0.44
N LEU A 235 4.50 7.46 -0.74
CA LEU A 235 3.40 7.09 0.15
C LEU A 235 3.27 5.57 0.32
N PHE A 236 3.57 4.79 -0.72
CA PHE A 236 3.64 3.33 -0.63
C PHE A 236 4.74 2.91 0.35
N ALA A 237 5.95 3.45 0.19
CA ALA A 237 7.09 3.18 1.08
C ALA A 237 6.76 3.53 2.53
N LEU A 238 6.09 4.68 2.76
CA LEU A 238 5.63 5.08 4.08
C LEU A 238 4.59 4.10 4.65
N SER A 239 3.65 3.63 3.83
CA SER A 239 2.68 2.61 4.25
C SER A 239 3.34 1.29 4.65
N ALA A 240 4.32 0.83 3.86
CA ALA A 240 5.12 -0.35 4.16
C ALA A 240 5.91 -0.16 5.48
N TRP A 241 6.50 1.02 5.69
CA TRP A 241 7.23 1.35 6.91
C TRP A 241 6.34 1.35 8.16
N ILE A 242 5.15 1.99 8.08
CA ILE A 242 4.19 1.96 9.18
C ILE A 242 3.73 0.52 9.42
N SER A 243 3.50 -0.27 8.37
CA SER A 243 3.10 -1.68 8.50
C SER A 243 4.18 -2.54 9.17
N LEU A 244 5.47 -2.33 8.85
CA LEU A 244 6.62 -2.94 9.53
C LEU A 244 6.64 -2.65 11.04
N ARG A 245 6.27 -1.43 11.43
CA ARG A 245 6.26 -1.04 12.85
C ARG A 245 4.99 -1.50 13.57
N PHE A 246 3.89 -1.57 12.84
CA PHE A 246 2.55 -1.83 13.37
C PHE A 246 1.86 -2.91 12.54
N PRO A 247 2.12 -4.20 12.88
CA PRO A 247 1.58 -5.33 12.15
C PRO A 247 0.06 -5.24 12.03
N LEU A 248 -0.49 -5.76 10.93
CA LEU A 248 -1.93 -5.71 10.67
C LEU A 248 -2.76 -6.32 11.80
N GLY A 249 -2.30 -7.42 12.42
CA GLY A 249 -2.97 -8.04 13.56
C GLY A 249 -3.18 -7.08 14.74
N VAL A 250 -2.15 -6.27 15.06
CA VAL A 250 -2.19 -5.27 16.15
C VAL A 250 -3.17 -4.15 15.80
N ARG A 251 -3.12 -3.64 14.56
CA ARG A 251 -4.04 -2.61 14.06
C ARG A 251 -5.50 -3.06 14.09
N ILE A 252 -5.76 -4.31 13.75
CA ILE A 252 -7.11 -4.91 13.82
C ILE A 252 -7.58 -5.02 15.28
N ALA A 253 -6.73 -5.49 16.19
CA ALA A 253 -7.06 -5.61 17.60
C ALA A 253 -7.44 -4.26 18.22
N TRP A 254 -6.69 -3.20 17.87
CA TRP A 254 -6.94 -1.83 18.28
C TRP A 254 -8.35 -1.35 17.88
N VAL A 255 -8.72 -1.46 16.61
CA VAL A 255 -10.04 -0.99 16.14
C VAL A 255 -11.20 -1.83 16.67
N ARG A 256 -10.94 -3.06 17.12
CA ARG A 256 -11.93 -3.92 17.77
C ARG A 256 -12.12 -3.64 19.26
N GLY A 257 -11.41 -2.67 19.84
CA GLY A 257 -11.53 -2.30 21.24
C GLY A 257 -10.77 -3.22 22.19
N GLY A 258 -9.83 -4.03 21.68
CA GLY A 258 -8.88 -4.71 22.55
C GLY A 258 -7.96 -3.70 23.21
N ARG A 259 -7.81 -3.74 24.54
CA ARG A 259 -6.64 -3.14 25.19
C ARG A 259 -5.42 -3.70 24.46
N LEU A 260 -4.64 -2.83 23.83
CA LEU A 260 -3.39 -3.25 23.22
C LEU A 260 -2.58 -3.97 24.31
N PRO A 261 -2.04 -5.18 24.07
CA PRO A 261 -0.90 -5.60 24.86
C PRO A 261 0.16 -4.52 24.63
N LEU A 262 0.46 -3.74 25.67
CA LEU A 262 1.58 -2.82 25.60
C LEU A 262 2.81 -3.67 25.27
N PRO A 263 3.66 -3.25 24.33
CA PRO A 263 4.96 -3.91 24.19
C PRO A 263 5.60 -3.90 25.58
N ASP A 264 6.01 -5.08 26.05
CA ASP A 264 6.57 -5.25 27.37
C ASP A 264 7.83 -4.37 27.49
N GLY A 265 7.70 -3.19 28.08
CA GLY A 265 8.78 -2.28 28.48
C GLY A 265 9.72 -1.80 27.37
N GLU A 266 9.45 -0.60 26.85
CA GLU A 266 10.50 0.32 26.35
C GLU A 266 10.47 1.62 27.16
#